data_AF-A0AAD5JLB1-F1
#
_entry.id   AF-A0AAD5JLB1-F1
#
_cell.length_a   1.000
_cell.length_b   1.000
_cell.length_c   1.000
_cell.angle_alpha   90.00
_cell.angle_beta   90.00
_cell.angle_gamma   90.00
#
_symmetry.space_group_name_H-M   'P 1'
#
loop_
_entity.id
_entity.type
_entity.pdbx_description
1 polymer ?
#
loop_
_entity_poly.entity_id
_entity_poly.type
_entity_poly.pdbx_seq_one_letter_code
_entity_poly.pdbx_strand_id
1 'polypeptide(L)'
;MKNGSRANAWISYYSQTNNLSLFLTYLDNPVFLGNYSISYEVNLSKVLPEWVSARFSSATGTSIKVHYILSWEFNSTELISDQTSNNGSKAQGGANIGVVIGSVVGGLVLVGGIISTLVLGWRKRSRKADK
;
A
#
# COMPACT_ATOMS: atom_id res chain seq x y z
N MET A 1 17.88 -18.32 -13.25
CA MET A 1 16.90 -18.32 -12.13
C MET A 1 17.06 -19.63 -11.39
N LYS A 2 17.29 -19.62 -10.07
CA LYS A 2 17.33 -20.86 -9.29
C LYS A 2 15.90 -21.34 -9.04
N ASN A 3 15.60 -22.56 -9.45
CA ASN A 3 14.24 -23.12 -9.41
C ASN A 3 13.76 -23.22 -7.95
N GLY A 4 12.76 -22.43 -7.58
CA GLY A 4 12.14 -22.44 -6.24
C GLY A 4 12.91 -21.68 -5.14
N SER A 5 14.08 -21.12 -5.40
CA SER A 5 14.81 -20.33 -4.39
C SER A 5 14.16 -18.96 -4.17
N ARG A 6 14.13 -18.50 -2.91
CA ARG A 6 13.72 -17.14 -2.57
C ARG A 6 14.70 -16.13 -3.17
N ALA A 7 14.15 -15.08 -3.75
CA ALA A 7 14.91 -13.92 -4.18
C ALA A 7 14.58 -12.72 -3.29
N ASN A 8 15.58 -11.90 -3.02
CA ASN A 8 15.44 -10.63 -2.31
C ASN A 8 15.90 -9.50 -3.24
N ALA A 9 15.11 -8.44 -3.31
CA ALA A 9 15.36 -7.32 -4.21
C ALA A 9 15.17 -5.98 -3.49
N TRP A 10 16.07 -5.04 -3.78
CA TRP A 10 15.99 -3.65 -3.31
C TRP A 10 16.00 -2.72 -4.50
N ILE A 11 15.04 -1.81 -4.53
CA ILE A 11 14.94 -0.76 -5.52
C ILE A 11 15.09 0.57 -4.80
N SER A 12 16.04 1.40 -5.23
CA SER A 12 16.24 2.75 -4.72
C SER A 12 16.25 3.76 -5.84
N TYR A 13 15.69 4.93 -5.58
CA TYR A 13 15.74 6.07 -6.48
C TYR A 13 16.21 7.31 -5.72
N TYR A 14 17.21 7.99 -6.26
CA TYR A 14 17.69 9.27 -5.73
C TYR A 14 17.44 10.38 -6.76
N SER A 15 16.53 11.30 -6.43
CA SER A 15 16.16 12.42 -7.30
C SER A 15 17.30 13.41 -7.55
N GLN A 16 18.24 13.57 -6.61
CA GLN A 16 19.39 14.46 -6.76
C GLN A 16 20.34 14.03 -7.89
N THR A 17 20.48 12.72 -8.09
CA THR A 17 21.37 12.15 -9.11
C THR A 17 20.60 11.49 -10.25
N ASN A 18 19.26 11.54 -10.23
CA ASN A 18 18.37 10.85 -11.16
C ASN A 18 18.70 9.35 -11.32
N ASN A 19 19.22 8.70 -10.28
CA ASN A 19 19.65 7.31 -10.38
C ASN A 19 18.60 6.34 -9.81
N LEU A 20 18.11 5.45 -10.66
CA LEU A 20 17.30 4.29 -10.31
C LEU A 20 18.22 3.07 -10.23
N SER A 21 18.31 2.44 -9.07
CA SER A 21 19.20 1.30 -8.84
C SER A 21 18.48 0.09 -8.28
N LEU A 22 18.91 -1.10 -8.71
CA LEU A 22 18.37 -2.40 -8.33
C LEU A 22 19.49 -3.27 -7.75
N PHE A 23 19.27 -3.85 -6.59
CA PHE A 23 20.07 -4.95 -6.06
C PHE A 23 19.21 -6.21 -6.01
N LEU A 24 19.72 -7.32 -6.54
CA LEU A 24 19.06 -8.62 -6.55
C LEU A 24 19.99 -9.69 -5.99
N THR A 25 19.47 -10.50 -5.06
CA THR A 25 20.22 -11.60 -4.45
C THR A 25 19.31 -12.79 -4.13
N TYR A 26 19.91 -13.97 -3.98
CA TYR A 26 19.23 -15.23 -3.64
C TYR A 26 19.73 -15.79 -2.29
N LEU A 27 20.39 -14.96 -1.48
CA LEU A 27 20.75 -15.32 -0.10
C LEU A 27 19.49 -15.29 0.77
N ASP A 28 19.40 -16.19 1.75
CA ASP A 28 18.21 -16.28 2.64
C ASP A 28 18.11 -15.10 3.62
N ASN A 29 19.24 -14.62 4.13
CA ASN A 29 19.34 -13.46 5.03
C ASN A 29 20.31 -12.40 4.47
N PRO A 30 19.93 -11.71 3.38
CA PRO A 30 20.80 -10.72 2.77
C PRO A 30 20.84 -9.43 3.56
N VAL A 31 22.04 -8.88 3.75
CA VAL A 31 22.26 -7.51 4.23
C VAL A 31 22.63 -6.66 3.02
N PHE A 32 21.89 -5.57 2.81
CA PHE A 32 22.20 -4.64 1.73
C PHE A 32 23.40 -3.76 2.12
N LEU A 33 24.51 -3.89 1.38
CA LEU A 33 25.77 -3.19 1.65
C LEU A 33 26.02 -2.00 0.71
N GLY A 34 24.99 -1.50 0.01
CA GLY A 34 25.13 -0.37 -0.93
C GLY A 34 25.60 -0.74 -2.34
N ASN A 35 25.89 -2.02 -2.60
CA ASN A 35 26.30 -2.50 -3.93
C ASN A 35 25.06 -2.87 -4.77
N TYR A 36 24.81 -2.11 -5.83
CA TYR A 36 23.71 -2.37 -6.75
C TYR A 36 24.14 -3.32 -7.88
N SER A 37 23.23 -4.18 -8.31
CA SER A 37 23.46 -5.09 -9.44
C SER A 37 23.32 -4.36 -10.78
N ILE A 38 22.39 -3.40 -10.85
CA ILE A 38 22.06 -2.63 -12.05
C ILE A 38 21.68 -1.21 -11.61
N SER A 39 22.11 -0.21 -12.38
CA SER A 39 21.72 1.20 -12.20
C SER A 39 21.38 1.83 -13.55
N TYR A 40 20.45 2.77 -13.55
CA TYR A 40 20.03 3.51 -14.73
C TYR A 40 19.74 4.97 -14.37
N GLU A 41 20.33 5.88 -15.13
CA GLU A 41 20.10 7.32 -14.97
C GLU A 41 18.82 7.72 -15.71
N VAL A 42 17.79 8.11 -14.95
CA VAL A 42 16.49 8.54 -15.46
C VAL A 42 15.88 9.58 -14.55
N ASN A 43 15.51 10.72 -15.14
CA ASN A 43 14.75 11.73 -14.41
C ASN A 43 13.26 11.33 -14.38
N LEU A 44 12.81 10.73 -13.27
CA LEU A 44 11.44 10.24 -13.13
C LEU A 44 10.37 11.34 -13.24
N SER A 45 10.66 12.59 -12.87
CA SER A 45 9.68 13.67 -12.95
C SER A 45 9.38 14.13 -14.38
N LYS A 46 10.23 13.75 -15.35
CA LYS A 46 9.97 14.01 -16.78
C LYS A 46 9.11 12.93 -17.44
N VAL A 47 9.01 11.74 -16.85
CA VAL A 47 8.38 10.56 -17.47
C VAL A 47 7.17 10.04 -16.70
N LEU A 48 7.01 10.43 -15.44
CA LEU A 48 5.88 10.09 -14.59
C LEU A 48 5.17 11.37 -14.12
N PRO A 49 3.85 11.30 -13.89
CA PRO A 49 3.13 12.37 -13.20
C PRO A 49 3.54 12.47 -11.73
N GLU A 50 3.12 13.55 -11.07
CA GLU A 50 3.39 13.80 -9.65
C GLU A 50 2.85 12.68 -8.73
N TRP A 51 1.64 12.19 -9.04
CA TRP A 51 0.98 11.14 -8.27
C TRP A 51 1.08 9.79 -8.96
N VAL A 52 1.71 8.82 -8.29
CA VAL A 52 1.93 7.47 -8.81
C VAL A 52 1.52 6.40 -7.81
N SER A 53 1.29 5.18 -8.30
CA SER A 53 1.06 4.00 -7.48
C SER A 53 2.14 2.96 -7.74
N ALA A 54 2.76 2.43 -6.69
CA ALA A 54 3.65 1.27 -6.79
C ALA A 54 2.84 -0.04 -6.67
N ARG A 55 3.09 -0.99 -7.57
CA ARG A 55 2.43 -2.30 -7.57
C ARG A 55 3.32 -3.37 -8.19
N PHE A 56 3.08 -4.62 -7.79
CA PHE A 56 3.66 -5.80 -8.42
C PHE A 56 2.75 -6.36 -9.52
N SER A 57 3.35 -6.79 -10.63
CA SER A 57 2.66 -7.51 -11.70
C SER A 57 3.46 -8.77 -12.04
N SER A 58 2.76 -9.85 -12.38
CA SER A 58 3.39 -11.09 -12.87
C SER A 58 2.51 -11.71 -13.94
N ALA A 59 3.13 -12.39 -14.89
CA ALA A 59 2.43 -13.11 -15.94
C ALA A 59 3.14 -14.44 -16.22
N THR A 60 2.35 -15.46 -16.55
CA THR A 60 2.83 -16.76 -17.00
C THR A 60 2.65 -16.90 -18.50
N GLY A 61 3.51 -17.69 -19.13
CA GLY A 61 3.44 -18.01 -20.57
C GLY A 61 3.00 -19.45 -20.79
N THR A 62 3.61 -20.12 -21.77
CA THR A 62 3.35 -21.53 -22.08
C THR A 62 3.72 -22.49 -20.93
N SER A 63 4.69 -22.10 -20.09
CA SER A 63 5.06 -22.84 -18.89
C SER A 63 4.38 -22.27 -17.65
N ILE A 64 3.89 -23.15 -16.78
CA ILE A 64 3.30 -22.77 -15.50
C ILE A 64 4.42 -22.34 -14.54
N LYS A 65 4.31 -21.13 -14.02
CA LYS A 65 5.17 -20.60 -12.95
C LYS A 65 4.29 -19.97 -11.89
N VAL A 66 4.66 -20.15 -10.63
CA VAL A 66 3.96 -19.49 -9.52
C VAL A 66 4.80 -18.35 -9.00
N HIS A 67 4.16 -17.21 -8.79
CA HIS A 67 4.81 -15.98 -8.34
C HIS A 67 4.27 -15.62 -6.95
N TYR A 68 5.13 -15.70 -5.94
CA TYR A 68 4.78 -15.36 -4.56
C TYR A 68 5.56 -14.13 -4.10
N ILE A 69 4.88 -13.22 -3.41
CA ILE A 69 5.48 -12.11 -2.68
C ILE A 69 5.42 -12.47 -1.20
N LEU A 70 6.58 -12.75 -0.61
CA LEU A 70 6.66 -13.19 0.79
C LEU A 70 6.62 -12.03 1.77
N SER A 71 7.21 -10.90 1.39
CA SER A 71 7.26 -9.67 2.17
C SER A 71 7.58 -8.51 1.24
N TRP A 72 7.05 -7.32 1.54
CA TRP A 72 7.41 -6.10 0.83
C TRP A 72 7.30 -4.91 1.79
N GLU A 73 8.11 -3.90 1.51
CA GLU A 73 8.08 -2.61 2.18
C GLU A 73 8.35 -1.54 1.12
N PHE A 74 7.75 -0.38 1.29
CA PHE A 74 7.97 0.76 0.43
C PHE A 74 8.12 2.01 1.29
N ASN A 75 9.17 2.78 1.01
CA ASN A 75 9.44 4.05 1.64
C ASN A 75 9.71 5.10 0.57
N SER A 76 9.08 6.27 0.73
CA SER A 76 9.30 7.44 -0.11
C SER A 76 9.39 8.65 0.79
N THR A 77 10.35 9.53 0.53
CA THR A 77 10.52 10.80 1.21
C THR A 77 10.13 11.93 0.28
N GLU A 78 9.37 12.89 0.80
CA GLU A 78 9.05 14.11 0.06
C GLU A 78 10.22 15.09 0.19
N LEU A 79 10.60 15.71 -0.93
CA LEU A 79 11.50 16.85 -0.89
C LEU A 79 10.69 18.06 -0.45
N ILE A 80 10.72 18.38 0.83
CA ILE A 80 10.17 19.64 1.32
C ILE A 80 10.93 20.75 0.61
N SER A 81 10.29 21.42 -0.35
CA SER A 81 10.78 22.72 -0.79
C SER A 81 10.57 23.67 0.37
N ASP A 82 11.65 24.17 0.97
CA ASP A 82 11.59 25.26 1.93
C ASP A 82 10.87 26.44 1.26
N GLN A 83 9.56 26.52 1.43
CA GLN A 83 8.86 27.78 1.30
C GLN A 83 9.32 28.60 2.49
N THR A 84 10.39 29.37 2.28
CA THR A 84 10.70 30.55 3.08
C THR A 84 9.51 31.49 2.96
N SER A 85 8.46 31.25 3.74
CA SER A 85 7.45 32.24 4.06
C SER A 85 8.09 33.22 5.04
N ASN A 86 8.94 34.10 4.50
CA ASN A 86 9.19 35.38 5.14
C ASN A 86 7.92 36.21 4.99
N ASN A 87 6.96 35.97 5.88
CA ASN A 87 5.93 36.94 6.22
C ASN A 87 5.62 36.74 7.71
N GLY A 88 6.33 37.49 8.53
CA GLY A 88 5.90 37.71 9.90
C GLY A 88 4.56 38.42 9.90
N SER A 89 3.52 37.75 10.41
CA SER A 89 2.60 38.37 11.35
C SER A 89 1.58 37.37 11.89
N LYS A 90 1.60 37.29 13.22
CA LYS A 90 0.46 37.06 14.14
C LYS A 90 -0.17 35.67 14.18
N ALA A 91 0.03 35.08 15.36
CA ALA A 91 -0.80 34.07 15.98
C ALA A 91 -2.29 34.28 15.71
N GLN A 92 -2.97 33.22 15.26
CA GLN A 92 -4.34 32.98 15.69
C GLN A 92 -4.64 31.48 15.65
N GLY A 93 -5.11 30.99 16.79
CA GLY A 93 -5.38 29.59 17.04
C GLY A 93 -6.47 28.97 16.18
N GLY A 94 -6.53 27.64 16.24
CA GLY A 94 -7.56 26.85 15.60
C GLY A 94 -7.27 25.38 15.77
N ALA A 95 -7.31 24.88 17.01
CA ALA A 95 -7.29 23.45 17.29
C ALA A 95 -8.57 22.82 16.72
N ASN A 96 -8.48 22.23 15.54
CA ASN A 96 -9.54 21.37 15.00
C ASN A 96 -9.21 19.90 15.30
N ILE A 97 -9.11 19.58 16.58
CA ILE A 97 -9.33 18.20 17.06
C ILE A 97 -10.85 18.08 17.23
N GLY A 98 -11.54 17.62 16.19
CA GLY A 98 -12.99 17.46 16.25
C GLY A 98 -13.53 16.89 14.96
N VAL A 99 -13.60 15.55 14.88
CA VAL A 99 -14.78 14.70 14.58
C VAL A 99 -14.31 13.23 14.68
N VAL A 100 -14.06 12.73 15.89
CA VAL A 100 -13.83 11.28 16.16
C VAL A 100 -14.70 10.79 17.32
N ILE A 101 -15.88 11.37 17.55
CA ILE A 101 -16.79 10.88 18.60
C ILE A 101 -18.24 11.10 18.17
N GLY A 102 -18.76 10.21 17.31
CA GLY A 102 -20.16 10.31 16.88
C GLY A 102 -20.66 9.24 15.90
N SER A 103 -19.92 8.15 15.65
CA SER A 103 -20.32 7.15 14.64
C SER A 103 -20.22 5.70 15.12
N VAL A 104 -20.47 5.43 16.42
CA VAL A 104 -20.49 4.06 16.96
C VAL A 104 -21.91 3.59 17.31
N VAL A 105 -22.86 4.50 17.54
CA VAL A 105 -24.24 4.13 17.91
C VAL A 105 -25.12 3.83 16.68
N GLY A 106 -24.86 4.47 15.52
CA GLY A 106 -25.69 4.28 14.32
C GLY A 106 -25.44 2.95 13.57
N GLY A 107 -24.22 2.43 13.60
CA GLY A 107 -23.84 1.23 12.83
C GLY A 107 -24.41 -0.07 13.40
N LEU A 108 -24.56 -0.18 14.73
CA LEU A 108 -25.05 -1.40 15.39
C LEU A 108 -26.55 -1.65 15.13
N VAL A 109 -27.33 -0.59 14.94
CA VAL A 109 -28.78 -0.71 14.68
C VAL A 109 -29.06 -1.28 13.29
N LEU A 110 -28.27 -0.88 12.28
CA LEU A 110 -28.48 -1.34 10.91
C LEU A 110 -28.04 -2.80 10.71
N VAL A 111 -26.91 -3.22 11.30
CA VAL A 111 -26.45 -4.61 11.19
C VAL A 111 -27.33 -5.56 12.01
N GLY A 112 -27.76 -5.16 13.21
CA GLY A 112 -28.66 -5.97 14.04
C GLY A 112 -30.06 -6.16 13.42
N GLY A 113 -30.62 -5.12 12.79
CA GLY A 113 -31.91 -5.20 12.13
C GLY A 113 -31.94 -6.16 10.93
N ILE A 114 -30.88 -6.16 10.12
CA ILE A 114 -30.77 -7.04 8.95
C ILE A 114 -30.65 -8.51 9.39
N ILE A 115 -29.87 -8.81 10.44
CA ILE A 115 -29.73 -10.18 10.96
C ILE A 115 -31.07 -10.68 11.57
N SER A 116 -31.77 -9.83 12.31
CA SER A 116 -33.03 -10.20 12.96
C SER A 116 -34.14 -10.55 11.95
N THR A 117 -34.26 -9.78 10.86
CA THR A 117 -35.25 -10.04 9.80
C THR A 117 -34.97 -11.34 9.03
N LEU A 118 -33.69 -11.63 8.76
CA LEU A 118 -33.29 -12.88 8.11
C LEU A 118 -33.59 -14.11 9.00
N VAL A 119 -33.24 -14.06 10.29
CA VAL A 119 -33.47 -15.17 11.23
C VAL A 119 -34.97 -15.44 11.44
N LEU A 120 -35.79 -14.38 11.59
CA LEU A 120 -37.24 -14.52 11.73
C LEU A 120 -37.91 -15.03 10.44
N GLY A 121 -37.46 -14.57 9.28
CA GLY A 121 -37.91 -15.06 7.98
C GLY A 121 -37.60 -16.56 7.79
N TRP A 122 -36.41 -16.99 8.18
CA TRP A 122 -35.98 -18.39 8.09
C TRP A 122 -36.78 -19.29 9.03
N ARG A 123 -37.02 -18.87 10.28
CA ARG A 123 -37.87 -19.62 11.22
C ARG A 123 -39.31 -19.77 10.74
N LYS A 124 -39.88 -18.74 10.10
CA LYS A 124 -41.26 -18.80 9.58
C LYS A 124 -41.38 -19.72 8.35
N ARG A 125 -40.33 -19.82 7.53
CA ARG A 125 -40.32 -20.70 6.36
C ARG A 125 -40.17 -22.18 6.73
N SER A 126 -39.36 -22.49 7.76
CA SER A 126 -39.22 -23.86 8.27
C SER A 126 -40.53 -24.41 8.85
N ARG A 127 -41.37 -23.58 9.46
CA ARG A 127 -42.70 -23.99 9.96
C ARG A 127 -43.76 -24.20 8.88
N LYS A 128 -43.50 -23.79 7.63
CA LYS A 128 -44.40 -24.00 6.48
C LYS A 128 -43.99 -25.18 5.61
N ALA A 129 -42.88 -25.86 5.95
CA ALA A 129 -42.41 -27.05 5.23
C ALA A 129 -42.95 -28.36 5.81
N ASP A 130 -43.83 -28.29 6.82
CA ASP A 130 -44.39 -29.45 7.53
C ASP A 130 -45.94 -29.40 7.64
N LYS A 131 -46.61 -28.89 6.60
CA LYS A 131 -48.06 -29.02 6.44
C LYS A 131 -48.42 -29.13 4.96
#